data_AF-A0A9P3KZC5-F1
#
_entry.id   AF-A0A9P3KZC5-F1
#
_cell.length_a   1.000
_cell.length_b   1.000
_cell.length_c   1.000
_cell.angle_alpha   90.00
_cell.angle_beta   90.00
_cell.angle_gamma   90.00
#
_symmetry.space_group_name_H-M   'P 1'
#
loop_
_entity.id
_entity.type
_entity.pdbx_description
1 polymer ?
#
loop_
_entity_poly.entity_id
_entity_poly.type
_entity_poly.pdbx_seq_one_letter_code
_entity_poly.pdbx_strand_id
1 'polypeptide(L)'
;MAGGRRAAANKAIDCENNVEPDVVALPTKAEVPAKGRGKATKKAANAEVDNALAERRPSIENELLALTAKLEQVTLEKQKNDQILEEKNAALQAKAEENERLARELKKLQKMKPFEPVLDIDLSLESEDGDKKDKDPRKPKRPTSAYVLWCNDVREEVKEKNPTASVTDLAKIFGEMWKTVSAEEKRVFEAKFNEENEAYKVKKADYDKMIERENREQAALKKLHGDRKKEAALKLLEQYEAHQKEVAESAANDKKKTKDPEKPKHPLSAFMLYCNERRPLLAAERSGEKRDTIEESKLLGEEWNRIKGTRKVERFEKLALKEKERYMAEMEVYNAKKQEAEEKVATAKQAEKQRRHAEDMKEAVALLDQEDMERKKLEKQVAKQVAAGSKKQQPAPAAEAKKAAKDPNKPKRPMSGYQLFCSAGRAKLAEANPGVSFGVLSQLQGKAWGELSDGQKAEWNNKAVPAMEAYKQAMEKYKAENPTAAVDDE
;
A
#
# COMPACT_ATOMS: atom_id res chain seq x y z
N MET A 1 -7.69 -55.82 12.47
CA MET A 1 -8.84 -56.24 11.63
C MET A 1 -8.51 -55.89 10.20
N ALA A 2 -8.48 -56.91 9.33
CA ALA A 2 -8.48 -56.93 7.86
C ALA A 2 -7.91 -55.72 7.09
N GLY A 3 -6.92 -55.84 6.19
CA GLY A 3 -6.60 -56.93 5.27
C GLY A 3 -6.72 -56.42 3.84
N GLY A 4 -5.75 -56.73 2.96
CA GLY A 4 -5.88 -56.43 1.52
C GLY A 4 -4.58 -56.10 0.79
N ARG A 5 -3.64 -57.05 0.69
CA ARG A 5 -2.64 -57.07 -0.39
C ARG A 5 -3.35 -57.42 -1.70
N ARG A 6 -2.95 -56.82 -2.82
CA ARG A 6 -2.99 -57.47 -4.14
C ARG A 6 -1.86 -56.96 -5.04
N ALA A 7 -0.97 -57.90 -5.34
CA ALA A 7 0.01 -57.88 -6.40
C ALA A 7 -0.61 -58.51 -7.67
N ALA A 8 -0.14 -58.11 -8.84
CA ALA A 8 -0.08 -58.87 -10.10
C ALA A 8 0.62 -57.98 -11.15
N ALA A 9 1.36 -58.43 -12.15
CA ALA A 9 2.18 -59.60 -12.46
C ALA A 9 2.60 -59.38 -13.93
N ASN A 10 3.87 -59.59 -14.28
CA ASN A 10 4.39 -59.93 -15.62
C ASN A 10 5.91 -60.11 -15.46
N LYS A 11 6.43 -61.29 -15.12
CA LYS A 11 6.67 -62.52 -15.92
C LYS A 11 7.94 -62.41 -16.80
N ALA A 12 9.02 -63.03 -16.29
CA ALA A 12 10.17 -63.69 -16.96
C ALA A 12 10.96 -62.90 -18.02
N ILE A 13 12.30 -62.99 -18.11
CA ILE A 13 13.11 -64.20 -18.32
C ILE A 13 14.54 -63.95 -17.81
N ASP A 14 15.10 -65.01 -17.24
CA ASP A 14 16.47 -65.19 -16.76
C ASP A 14 17.57 -64.85 -17.79
N CYS A 15 18.74 -64.44 -17.30
CA CYS A 15 20.00 -65.17 -17.49
C CYS A 15 21.15 -64.34 -16.91
N GLU A 16 21.69 -64.84 -15.80
CA GLU A 16 23.07 -64.62 -15.37
C GLU A 16 24.03 -64.92 -16.52
N ASN A 17 25.08 -64.11 -16.70
CA ASN A 17 26.41 -64.60 -17.05
C ASN A 17 27.47 -63.52 -16.91
N ASN A 18 28.24 -63.68 -15.84
CA ASN A 18 29.68 -63.53 -15.70
C ASN A 18 30.46 -63.26 -17.01
N VAL A 19 31.25 -62.19 -17.04
CA VAL A 19 32.26 -61.95 -18.08
C VAL A 19 33.61 -61.79 -17.38
N GLU A 20 34.38 -62.89 -17.36
CA GLU A 20 35.84 -62.84 -17.26
C GLU A 20 36.46 -62.81 -18.66
N PRO A 21 37.59 -62.12 -18.86
CA PRO A 21 38.22 -61.95 -20.16
C PRO A 21 39.22 -63.08 -20.43
N ASP A 22 39.03 -63.86 -21.51
CA ASP A 22 40.04 -64.80 -21.97
C ASP A 22 40.71 -64.37 -23.29
N VAL A 23 42.00 -64.60 -23.25
CA VAL A 23 43.12 -64.20 -24.08
C VAL A 23 43.00 -64.83 -25.48
N VAL A 24 43.22 -64.06 -26.54
CA VAL A 24 43.45 -64.65 -27.88
C VAL A 24 44.84 -64.30 -28.37
N ALA A 25 45.62 -65.37 -28.51
CA ALA A 25 47.01 -65.43 -28.89
C ALA A 25 47.27 -65.04 -30.36
N LEU A 26 48.47 -64.51 -30.58
CA LEU A 26 49.15 -64.36 -31.87
C LEU A 26 49.35 -65.72 -32.57
N PRO A 27 49.46 -65.71 -33.91
CA PRO A 27 50.48 -66.54 -34.53
C PRO A 27 51.34 -65.80 -35.58
N THR A 28 52.64 -65.84 -35.29
CA THR A 28 53.77 -66.19 -36.18
C THR A 28 54.03 -65.48 -37.51
N LYS A 29 55.26 -64.97 -37.60
CA LYS A 29 56.05 -64.70 -38.81
C LYS A 29 56.02 -65.89 -39.79
N ALA A 30 55.89 -65.59 -41.09
CA ALA A 30 56.40 -66.45 -42.16
C ALA A 30 56.89 -65.59 -43.33
N GLU A 31 58.03 -66.03 -43.87
CA GLU A 31 58.91 -65.40 -44.85
C GLU A 31 58.41 -65.53 -46.30
N VAL A 32 58.98 -64.70 -47.16
CA VAL A 32 58.82 -64.59 -48.63
C VAL A 32 59.23 -65.91 -49.35
N PRO A 33 58.61 -66.30 -50.50
CA PRO A 33 59.27 -66.09 -51.79
C PRO A 33 58.35 -65.76 -52.99
N ALA A 34 59.03 -65.37 -54.08
CA ALA A 34 58.55 -64.68 -55.27
C ALA A 34 57.82 -65.53 -56.34
N LYS A 35 56.90 -64.84 -57.04
CA LYS A 35 56.51 -64.90 -58.48
C LYS A 35 56.63 -66.22 -59.28
N GLY A 36 55.50 -66.60 -59.91
CA GLY A 36 55.46 -67.46 -61.11
C GLY A 36 54.14 -67.40 -61.91
N ARG A 37 54.18 -66.70 -63.05
CA ARG A 37 53.33 -66.66 -64.29
C ARG A 37 52.04 -67.52 -64.45
N GLY A 38 51.04 -66.94 -65.16
CA GLY A 38 50.10 -67.70 -66.02
C GLY A 38 48.66 -67.18 -66.15
N LYS A 39 48.42 -66.10 -66.91
CA LYS A 39 47.10 -65.52 -67.28
C LYS A 39 46.66 -66.04 -68.65
N ALA A 40 45.42 -66.54 -68.83
CA ALA A 40 44.64 -66.31 -70.08
C ALA A 40 43.17 -66.79 -70.04
N THR A 41 42.83 -67.92 -69.40
CA THR A 41 41.47 -68.51 -69.53
C THR A 41 40.47 -68.13 -68.42
N LYS A 42 40.90 -67.42 -67.38
CA LYS A 42 40.01 -66.79 -66.38
C LYS A 42 39.39 -65.46 -66.84
N LYS A 43 39.84 -64.89 -67.96
CA LYS A 43 39.63 -63.47 -68.28
C LYS A 43 38.18 -63.12 -68.70
N ALA A 44 37.45 -64.06 -69.31
CA ALA A 44 36.08 -63.80 -69.78
C ALA A 44 35.02 -64.05 -68.68
N ALA A 45 35.13 -65.14 -67.92
CA ALA A 45 34.24 -65.39 -66.77
C ALA A 45 34.49 -64.41 -65.62
N ASN A 46 35.74 -63.96 -65.42
CA ASN A 46 36.01 -62.88 -64.47
C ASN A 46 35.40 -61.55 -64.92
N ALA A 47 35.35 -61.23 -66.22
CA ALA A 47 34.85 -59.92 -66.66
C ALA A 47 33.34 -59.73 -66.42
N GLU A 48 32.54 -60.79 -66.54
CA GLU A 48 31.09 -60.76 -66.30
C GLU A 48 30.77 -60.73 -64.79
N VAL A 49 31.54 -61.48 -63.99
CA VAL A 49 31.49 -61.44 -62.52
C VAL A 49 32.02 -60.10 -61.98
N ASP A 50 33.08 -59.54 -62.58
CA ASP A 50 33.66 -58.24 -62.23
C ASP A 50 32.70 -57.09 -62.57
N ASN A 51 31.93 -57.20 -63.67
CA ASN A 51 30.91 -56.19 -64.03
C ASN A 51 29.67 -56.27 -63.12
N ALA A 52 29.19 -57.48 -62.80
CA ALA A 52 28.12 -57.67 -61.81
C ALA A 52 28.56 -57.27 -60.38
N LEU A 53 29.82 -57.48 -60.00
CA LEU A 53 30.41 -56.95 -58.76
C LEU A 53 30.55 -55.42 -58.80
N ALA A 54 30.87 -54.84 -59.96
CA ALA A 54 31.03 -53.39 -60.13
C ALA A 54 29.70 -52.64 -60.03
N GLU A 55 28.58 -53.25 -60.45
CA GLU A 55 27.23 -52.69 -60.27
C GLU A 55 26.66 -52.94 -58.86
N ARG A 56 27.00 -54.06 -58.21
CA ARG A 56 26.58 -54.35 -56.81
C ARG A 56 27.40 -53.63 -55.75
N ARG A 57 28.67 -53.31 -56.02
CA ARG A 57 29.54 -52.54 -55.10
C ARG A 57 28.93 -51.21 -54.65
N PRO A 58 28.48 -50.32 -55.55
CA PRO A 58 27.87 -49.06 -55.14
C PRO A 58 26.55 -49.30 -54.39
N SER A 59 25.81 -50.39 -54.67
CA SER A 59 24.60 -50.76 -53.90
C SER A 59 24.93 -51.17 -52.46
N ILE A 60 25.96 -51.99 -52.27
CA ILE A 60 26.41 -52.44 -50.93
C ILE A 60 27.02 -51.27 -50.14
N GLU A 61 27.77 -50.38 -50.80
CA GLU A 61 28.30 -49.17 -50.17
C GLU A 61 27.17 -48.22 -49.75
N ASN A 62 26.13 -48.07 -50.57
CA ASN A 62 24.93 -47.31 -50.22
C ASN A 62 24.14 -47.94 -49.07
N GLU A 63 24.03 -49.27 -49.02
CA GLU A 63 23.41 -50.01 -47.90
C GLU A 63 24.22 -49.87 -46.60
N LEU A 64 25.56 -49.92 -46.69
CA LEU A 64 26.45 -49.74 -45.55
C LEU A 64 26.38 -48.30 -45.02
N LEU A 65 26.38 -47.30 -45.89
CA LEU A 65 26.15 -45.90 -45.53
C LEU A 65 24.77 -45.70 -44.88
N ALA A 66 23.73 -46.34 -45.41
CA ALA A 66 22.38 -46.28 -44.84
C ALA A 66 22.30 -46.95 -43.45
N LEU A 67 23.05 -48.04 -43.23
CA LEU A 67 23.15 -48.69 -41.91
C LEU A 67 23.96 -47.85 -40.93
N THR A 68 25.05 -47.22 -41.36
CA THR A 68 25.83 -46.28 -40.53
C THR A 68 24.98 -45.06 -40.15
N ALA A 69 24.23 -44.48 -41.09
CA ALA A 69 23.31 -43.37 -40.82
C ALA A 69 22.19 -43.77 -39.85
N LYS A 70 21.63 -44.98 -39.97
CA LYS A 70 20.64 -45.51 -39.01
C LYS A 70 21.25 -45.72 -37.63
N LEU A 71 22.49 -46.22 -37.55
CA LEU A 71 23.19 -46.41 -36.28
C LEU A 71 23.47 -45.06 -35.62
N GLU A 72 23.92 -44.06 -36.38
CA GLU A 72 24.05 -42.68 -35.91
C GLU A 72 22.71 -42.11 -35.42
N GLN A 73 21.62 -42.33 -36.16
CA GLN A 73 20.29 -41.90 -35.76
C GLN A 73 19.86 -42.54 -34.43
N VAL A 74 20.07 -43.85 -34.25
CA VAL A 74 19.77 -44.55 -33.00
C VAL A 74 20.65 -44.04 -31.85
N THR A 75 21.92 -43.71 -32.10
CA THR A 75 22.78 -43.12 -31.07
C THR A 75 22.32 -41.72 -30.67
N LEU A 76 21.88 -40.89 -31.62
CA LEU A 76 21.33 -39.57 -31.36
C LEU A 76 19.99 -39.65 -30.61
N GLU A 77 19.13 -40.60 -30.96
CA GLU A 77 17.88 -40.86 -30.24
C GLU A 77 18.14 -41.34 -28.81
N LYS A 78 19.12 -42.23 -28.61
CA LYS A 78 19.55 -42.64 -27.28
C LYS A 78 20.07 -41.45 -26.46
N GLN A 79 20.94 -40.62 -27.02
CA GLN A 79 21.45 -39.42 -26.35
C GLN A 79 20.33 -38.45 -25.96
N LYS A 80 19.34 -38.24 -26.84
CA LYS A 80 18.16 -37.42 -26.52
C LYS A 80 17.33 -38.01 -25.38
N ASN A 81 17.12 -39.33 -25.39
CA ASN A 81 16.38 -40.01 -24.34
C ASN A 81 17.11 -39.97 -22.99
N ASP A 82 18.44 -40.12 -23.00
CA ASP A 82 19.28 -40.00 -21.80
C ASP A 82 19.25 -38.57 -21.24
N GLN A 83 19.31 -37.54 -22.09
CA GLN A 83 19.13 -36.14 -21.69
C GLN A 83 17.74 -35.88 -21.07
N ILE A 84 16.67 -36.37 -21.70
CA ILE A 84 15.31 -36.25 -21.15
C ILE A 84 15.20 -36.94 -19.78
N LEU A 85 15.88 -38.07 -19.60
CA LEU A 85 15.89 -38.79 -18.33
C LEU A 85 16.65 -38.01 -17.25
N GLU A 86 17.81 -37.43 -17.59
CA GLU A 86 18.57 -36.56 -16.70
C GLU A 86 17.77 -35.31 -16.31
N GLU A 87 17.10 -34.66 -17.25
CA GLU A 87 16.23 -33.51 -16.99
C GLU A 87 15.05 -33.87 -16.08
N LYS A 88 14.42 -35.04 -16.29
CA LYS A 88 13.33 -35.52 -15.43
C LYS A 88 13.82 -35.85 -14.02
N ASN A 89 14.99 -36.46 -13.90
CA ASN A 89 15.60 -36.77 -12.61
C ASN A 89 16.02 -35.50 -11.86
N ALA A 90 16.58 -34.52 -12.57
CA ALA A 90 16.89 -33.20 -12.02
C ALA A 90 15.62 -32.45 -11.59
N ALA A 91 14.54 -32.51 -12.37
CA ALA A 91 13.25 -31.92 -12.01
C ALA A 91 12.61 -32.61 -10.79
N LEU A 92 12.77 -33.93 -10.65
CA LEU A 92 12.33 -34.68 -9.47
C LEU A 92 13.14 -34.31 -8.22
N GLN A 93 14.46 -34.17 -8.35
CA GLN A 93 15.32 -33.72 -7.26
C GLN A 93 14.97 -32.28 -6.84
N ALA A 94 14.78 -31.37 -7.79
CA ALA A 94 14.37 -30.00 -7.52
C ALA A 94 13.02 -29.94 -6.78
N LYS A 95 12.04 -30.76 -7.19
CA LYS A 95 10.75 -30.88 -6.48
C LYS A 95 10.89 -31.50 -5.09
N ALA A 96 11.79 -32.45 -4.90
CA ALA A 96 12.05 -33.04 -3.59
C ALA A 96 12.67 -32.02 -2.63
N GLU A 97 13.64 -31.23 -3.11
CA GLU A 97 14.26 -30.13 -2.36
C GLU A 97 13.25 -29.01 -2.04
N GLU A 98 12.38 -28.67 -3.00
CA GLU A 98 11.29 -27.70 -2.79
C GLU A 98 10.29 -28.20 -1.74
N ASN A 99 9.88 -29.47 -1.80
CA ASN A 99 9.01 -30.08 -0.81
C ASN A 99 9.67 -30.12 0.58
N GLU A 100 10.97 -30.41 0.66
CA GLU A 100 11.71 -30.37 1.92
C GLU A 100 11.84 -28.95 2.47
N ARG A 101 12.03 -27.96 1.59
CA ARG A 101 12.02 -26.53 1.95
C ARG A 101 10.65 -26.10 2.46
N LEU A 102 9.57 -26.47 1.78
CA LEU A 102 8.20 -26.21 2.20
C LEU A 102 7.91 -26.90 3.54
N ALA A 103 8.39 -28.12 3.76
CA ALA A 103 8.27 -28.80 5.05
C ALA A 103 9.05 -28.08 6.17
N ARG A 104 10.24 -27.54 5.88
CA ARG A 104 11.00 -26.69 6.82
C ARG A 104 10.27 -25.39 7.12
N GLU A 105 9.67 -24.73 6.13
CA GLU A 105 8.84 -23.53 6.32
C GLU A 105 7.56 -23.83 7.11
N LEU A 106 6.87 -24.93 6.81
CA LEU A 106 5.68 -25.38 7.54
C LEU A 106 6.03 -25.69 9.00
N LYS A 107 7.18 -26.32 9.26
CA LYS A 107 7.69 -26.54 10.63
C LYS A 107 8.08 -25.24 11.33
N LYS A 108 8.54 -24.21 10.61
CA LYS A 108 8.77 -22.86 11.17
C LYS A 108 7.43 -22.19 11.51
N LEU A 109 6.45 -22.27 10.62
CA LEU A 109 5.10 -21.74 10.83
C LEU A 109 4.37 -22.44 11.98
N GLN A 110 4.55 -23.76 12.15
CA GLN A 110 4.01 -24.52 13.29
C GLN A 110 4.71 -24.20 14.62
N LYS A 111 5.96 -23.73 14.58
CA LYS A 111 6.72 -23.30 15.76
C LYS A 111 6.50 -21.82 16.11
N MET A 112 6.06 -21.02 15.16
CA MET A 112 5.55 -19.68 15.45
C MET A 112 4.27 -19.88 16.26
N LYS A 113 4.21 -19.32 17.47
CA LYS A 113 2.94 -19.28 18.19
C LYS A 113 1.95 -18.50 17.32
N PRO A 114 0.78 -19.06 16.99
CA PRO A 114 -0.24 -18.28 16.30
C PRO A 114 -0.56 -17.07 17.17
N PHE A 115 -0.47 -15.88 16.57
CA PHE A 115 -0.89 -14.67 17.21
C PHE A 115 -2.42 -14.73 17.33
N GLU A 116 -2.91 -14.99 18.54
CA GLU A 116 -4.33 -15.00 18.89
C GLU A 116 -4.65 -13.66 19.56
N PRO A 117 -5.02 -12.62 18.79
CA PRO A 117 -5.38 -11.33 19.37
C PRO A 117 -6.68 -11.47 20.17
N VAL A 118 -6.62 -11.17 21.46
CA VAL A 118 -7.81 -11.01 22.31
C VAL A 118 -8.33 -9.59 22.11
N LEU A 119 -9.38 -9.46 21.29
CA LEU A 119 -10.15 -8.22 21.11
C LEU A 119 -11.47 -8.34 21.90
N ASP A 120 -11.54 -7.74 23.09
CA ASP A 120 -12.77 -7.64 23.90
C ASP A 120 -13.74 -6.56 23.37
N ILE A 121 -13.76 -6.30 22.07
CA ILE A 121 -14.55 -5.24 21.45
C ILE A 121 -15.61 -5.88 20.56
N ASP A 122 -16.87 -5.87 21.00
CA ASP A 122 -18.01 -6.33 20.22
C ASP A 122 -18.25 -5.40 19.03
N LEU A 123 -17.77 -5.79 17.85
CA LEU A 123 -17.88 -5.06 16.58
C LEU A 123 -19.25 -5.24 15.87
N SER A 124 -20.22 -5.91 16.49
CA SER A 124 -21.37 -6.53 15.78
C SER A 124 -22.62 -5.66 15.63
N LEU A 125 -22.55 -4.34 15.72
CA LEU A 125 -23.70 -3.49 15.40
C LEU A 125 -23.75 -3.23 13.88
N GLU A 126 -24.35 -4.19 13.18
CA GLU A 126 -24.71 -4.09 11.77
C GLU A 126 -25.61 -2.87 11.54
N SER A 127 -25.20 -1.99 10.63
CA SER A 127 -26.06 -0.92 10.12
C SER A 127 -27.03 -1.53 9.13
N GLU A 128 -28.30 -1.62 9.52
CA GLU A 128 -29.40 -1.96 8.62
C GLU A 128 -29.58 -0.86 7.57
N ASP A 129 -28.90 -1.01 6.44
CA ASP A 129 -29.20 -0.28 5.21
C ASP A 129 -30.40 -0.97 4.53
N GLY A 130 -31.60 -0.41 4.69
CA GLY A 130 -32.84 -1.09 4.26
C GLY A 130 -34.04 -0.17 4.00
N ASP A 131 -33.96 0.60 2.92
CA ASP A 131 -35.02 0.86 1.92
C ASP A 131 -36.51 0.89 2.34
N LYS A 132 -37.01 2.11 2.62
CA LYS A 132 -38.26 2.71 2.07
C LYS A 132 -38.45 4.08 2.74
N LYS A 133 -38.53 5.16 1.96
CA LYS A 133 -38.91 6.49 2.46
C LYS A 133 -40.39 6.52 2.81
N ASP A 134 -40.77 5.87 3.91
CA ASP A 134 -42.01 6.23 4.58
C ASP A 134 -41.87 7.66 5.10
N LYS A 135 -42.88 8.48 4.81
CA LYS A 135 -42.94 9.84 5.33
C LYS A 135 -43.02 9.73 6.83
N ASP A 136 -42.00 10.25 7.53
CA ASP A 136 -41.88 10.20 8.98
C ASP A 136 -43.24 10.44 9.67
N PRO A 137 -43.78 9.46 10.41
CA PRO A 137 -45.06 9.57 11.10
C PRO A 137 -45.12 10.73 12.10
N ARG A 138 -43.96 11.21 12.59
CA ARG A 138 -43.84 12.33 13.54
C ARG A 138 -43.89 13.70 12.85
N LYS A 139 -43.79 13.75 11.51
CA LYS A 139 -43.83 15.01 10.76
C LYS A 139 -45.22 15.65 10.86
N PRO A 140 -45.33 16.88 11.39
CA PRO A 140 -46.61 17.57 11.48
C PRO A 140 -47.25 17.74 10.10
N LYS A 141 -48.58 17.54 10.02
CA LYS A 141 -49.37 17.76 8.80
C LYS A 141 -49.71 19.24 8.65
N ARG A 142 -49.70 19.74 7.41
CA ARG A 142 -50.07 21.13 7.10
C ARG A 142 -51.55 21.38 7.43
N PRO A 143 -51.90 22.57 7.94
CA PRO A 143 -53.30 22.95 8.16
C PRO A 143 -54.05 23.03 6.83
N THR A 144 -55.34 22.74 6.87
CA THR A 144 -56.25 22.87 5.72
C THR A 144 -56.58 24.32 5.47
N SER A 145 -56.57 24.77 4.20
CA SER A 145 -56.83 26.19 3.89
C SER A 145 -58.25 26.62 4.27
N ALA A 146 -58.45 27.93 4.46
CA ALA A 146 -59.75 28.52 4.81
C ALA A 146 -60.89 28.08 3.87
N TYR A 147 -60.63 27.99 2.56
CA TYR A 147 -61.59 27.49 1.58
C TYR A 147 -61.95 26.01 1.80
N VAL A 148 -60.98 25.16 2.14
CA VAL A 148 -61.20 23.73 2.37
C VAL A 148 -61.97 23.50 3.68
N LEU A 149 -61.65 24.28 4.73
CA LEU A 149 -62.41 24.27 5.98
C LEU A 149 -63.88 24.63 5.73
N TRP A 150 -64.13 25.69 4.96
CA TRP A 150 -65.49 26.07 4.57
C TRP A 150 -66.17 25.02 3.68
N CYS A 151 -65.45 24.44 2.71
CA CYS A 151 -65.99 23.37 1.87
C CYS A 151 -66.41 22.15 2.69
N ASN A 152 -65.72 21.85 3.79
CA ASN A 152 -66.07 20.73 4.68
C ASN A 152 -67.38 21.01 5.43
N ASP A 153 -67.56 22.23 5.95
CA ASP A 153 -68.77 22.62 6.69
C ASP A 153 -70.01 22.68 5.78
N VAL A 154 -69.85 23.17 4.55
CA VAL A 154 -70.94 23.30 3.57
C VAL A 154 -71.15 22.00 2.76
N ARG A 155 -70.28 21.00 2.95
CA ARG A 155 -70.28 19.78 2.13
C ARG A 155 -71.57 19.00 2.22
N GLU A 156 -72.09 18.85 3.43
CA GLU A 156 -73.27 18.04 3.71
C GLU A 156 -74.51 18.70 3.11
N GLU A 157 -74.66 20.01 3.27
CA GLU A 157 -75.78 20.77 2.71
C GLU A 157 -75.83 20.72 1.18
N VAL A 158 -74.68 20.85 0.51
CA VAL A 158 -74.61 20.82 -0.95
C VAL A 158 -74.83 19.41 -1.47
N LYS A 159 -74.40 18.38 -0.72
CA LYS A 159 -74.62 16.97 -1.07
C LYS A 159 -76.08 16.55 -0.87
N GLU A 160 -76.77 17.05 0.15
CA GLU A 160 -78.22 16.82 0.33
C GLU A 160 -79.06 17.49 -0.77
N LYS A 161 -78.67 18.69 -1.19
CA LYS A 161 -79.33 19.42 -2.29
C LYS A 161 -79.01 18.84 -3.66
N ASN A 162 -77.90 18.11 -3.79
CA ASN A 162 -77.44 17.50 -5.05
C ASN A 162 -76.99 16.04 -4.85
N PRO A 163 -77.90 15.13 -4.45
CA PRO A 163 -77.54 13.76 -4.06
C PRO A 163 -77.05 12.90 -5.24
N THR A 164 -77.33 13.31 -6.48
CA THR A 164 -76.91 12.64 -7.71
C THR A 164 -75.70 13.29 -8.40
N ALA A 165 -75.19 14.43 -7.87
CA ALA A 165 -74.10 15.17 -8.51
C ALA A 165 -72.72 14.53 -8.26
N SER A 166 -71.85 14.61 -9.27
CA SER A 166 -70.48 14.08 -9.18
C SER A 166 -69.60 14.97 -8.29
N VAL A 167 -68.53 14.41 -7.71
CA VAL A 167 -67.55 15.17 -6.90
C VAL A 167 -66.97 16.37 -7.65
N THR A 168 -66.83 16.26 -8.98
CA THR A 168 -66.36 17.34 -9.85
C THR A 168 -67.38 18.46 -10.00
N ASP A 169 -68.67 18.13 -10.03
CA ASP A 169 -69.73 19.14 -10.12
C ASP A 169 -69.98 19.80 -8.76
N LEU A 170 -69.88 19.04 -7.67
CA LEU A 170 -69.87 19.59 -6.31
C LEU A 170 -68.73 20.60 -6.12
N ALA A 171 -67.52 20.32 -6.64
CA ALA A 171 -66.40 21.25 -6.58
C ALA A 171 -66.65 22.58 -7.32
N LYS A 172 -67.34 22.54 -8.47
CA LYS A 172 -67.75 23.77 -9.19
C LYS A 172 -68.75 24.58 -8.36
N ILE A 173 -69.73 23.90 -7.76
CA ILE A 173 -70.73 24.52 -6.88
C ILE A 173 -70.05 25.17 -5.67
N PHE A 174 -69.10 24.50 -5.01
CA PHE A 174 -68.33 25.11 -3.90
C PHE A 174 -67.53 26.33 -4.36
N GLY A 175 -66.93 26.29 -5.55
CA GLY A 175 -66.19 27.43 -6.11
C GLY A 175 -67.07 28.65 -6.40
N GLU A 176 -68.31 28.44 -6.87
CA GLU A 176 -69.29 29.50 -7.08
C GLU A 176 -69.85 30.05 -5.77
N MET A 177 -70.23 29.17 -4.85
CA MET A 177 -70.72 29.54 -3.52
C MET A 177 -69.65 30.30 -2.72
N TRP A 178 -68.37 29.91 -2.79
CA TRP A 178 -67.31 30.66 -2.12
C TRP A 178 -67.14 32.08 -2.68
N LYS A 179 -67.44 32.34 -3.95
CA LYS A 179 -67.39 33.71 -4.49
C LYS A 179 -68.52 34.57 -3.93
N THR A 180 -69.69 33.97 -3.68
CA THR A 180 -70.87 34.66 -3.15
C THR A 180 -70.90 34.77 -1.63
N VAL A 181 -70.11 33.97 -0.91
CA VAL A 181 -69.96 34.03 0.56
C VAL A 181 -69.45 35.41 0.98
N SER A 182 -70.06 35.94 2.05
CA SER A 182 -69.77 37.27 2.59
C SER A 182 -68.33 37.37 3.10
N ALA A 183 -67.78 38.59 3.09
CA ALA A 183 -66.43 38.82 3.60
C ALA A 183 -66.29 38.47 5.09
N GLU A 184 -67.38 38.60 5.87
CA GLU A 184 -67.42 38.28 7.29
C GLU A 184 -67.27 36.78 7.55
N GLU A 185 -68.00 35.94 6.80
CA GLU A 185 -67.91 34.48 6.91
C GLU A 185 -66.53 33.98 6.47
N LYS A 186 -65.98 34.51 5.37
CA LYS A 186 -64.60 34.18 4.94
C LYS A 186 -63.57 34.51 6.02
N ARG A 187 -63.73 35.64 6.69
CA ARG A 187 -62.82 36.09 7.74
C ARG A 187 -62.79 35.13 8.94
N VAL A 188 -63.92 34.49 9.27
CA VAL A 188 -63.97 33.47 10.33
C VAL A 188 -63.13 32.25 9.95
N PHE A 189 -63.25 31.76 8.70
CA PHE A 189 -62.47 30.62 8.22
C PHE A 189 -60.97 30.96 8.02
N GLU A 190 -60.66 32.18 7.61
CA GLU A 190 -59.28 32.68 7.54
C GLU A 190 -58.65 32.81 8.93
N ALA A 191 -59.41 33.25 9.93
CA ALA A 191 -58.95 33.29 11.33
C ALA A 191 -58.66 31.87 11.86
N LYS A 192 -59.57 30.90 11.63
CA LYS A 192 -59.36 29.49 11.98
C LYS A 192 -58.11 28.90 11.30
N PHE A 193 -57.93 29.18 10.00
CA PHE A 193 -56.73 28.75 9.27
C PHE A 193 -55.45 29.35 9.86
N ASN A 194 -55.46 30.65 10.17
CA ASN A 194 -54.29 31.32 10.72
C ASN A 194 -53.90 30.75 12.08
N GLU A 195 -54.87 30.46 12.95
CA GLU A 195 -54.64 29.82 14.25
C GLU A 195 -54.03 28.41 14.09
N GLU A 196 -54.60 27.56 13.24
CA GLU A 196 -54.06 26.22 12.96
C GLU A 196 -52.66 26.29 12.30
N ASN A 197 -52.41 27.32 11.49
CA ASN A 197 -51.13 27.51 10.83
C ASN A 197 -50.03 27.98 11.79
N GLU A 198 -50.33 28.85 12.74
CA GLU A 198 -49.39 29.18 13.81
C GLU A 198 -49.09 27.96 14.68
N ALA A 199 -50.12 27.17 15.05
CA ALA A 199 -49.92 25.91 15.77
C ALA A 199 -49.08 24.90 14.97
N TYR A 200 -49.26 24.82 13.66
CA TYR A 200 -48.44 24.00 12.77
C TYR A 200 -46.99 24.49 12.70
N LYS A 201 -46.75 25.80 12.63
CA LYS A 201 -45.40 26.38 12.62
C LYS A 201 -44.64 26.01 13.90
N VAL A 202 -45.28 26.11 15.06
CA VAL A 202 -44.69 25.71 16.35
C VAL A 202 -44.36 24.22 16.35
N LYS A 203 -45.33 23.36 16.01
CA LYS A 203 -45.12 21.89 15.93
C LYS A 203 -44.01 21.52 14.95
N LYS A 204 -43.94 22.21 13.80
CA LYS A 204 -42.89 21.99 12.79
C LYS A 204 -41.52 22.42 13.31
N ALA A 205 -41.43 23.57 13.99
CA ALA A 205 -40.18 24.03 14.58
C ALA A 205 -39.66 23.06 15.66
N ASP A 206 -40.55 22.50 16.48
CA ASP A 206 -40.19 21.49 17.48
C ASP A 206 -39.74 20.17 16.82
N TYR A 207 -40.44 19.75 15.76
CA TYR A 207 -40.03 18.59 14.94
C TYR A 207 -38.66 18.80 14.29
N ASP A 208 -38.41 19.98 13.70
CA ASP A 208 -37.11 20.29 13.07
C ASP A 208 -35.97 20.25 14.10
N LYS A 209 -36.19 20.78 15.32
CA LYS A 209 -35.21 20.70 16.43
C LYS A 209 -34.97 19.27 16.91
N MET A 210 -36.01 18.44 16.95
CA MET A 210 -35.90 17.02 17.32
C MET A 210 -35.04 16.26 16.31
N ILE A 211 -35.31 16.45 15.01
CA ILE A 211 -34.54 15.83 13.93
C ILE A 211 -33.08 16.31 13.93
N GLU A 212 -32.83 17.59 14.19
CA GLU A 212 -31.47 18.12 14.32
C GLU A 212 -30.70 17.45 15.48
N ARG A 213 -31.37 17.22 16.61
CA ARG A 213 -30.80 16.49 17.75
C ARG A 213 -30.50 15.03 17.40
N GLU A 214 -31.46 14.31 16.84
CA GLU A 214 -31.29 12.90 16.44
C GLU A 214 -30.15 12.75 15.41
N ASN A 215 -30.07 13.64 14.42
CA ASN A 215 -28.98 13.65 13.44
C ASN A 215 -27.62 13.90 14.10
N ARG A 216 -27.54 14.80 15.08
CA ARG A 216 -26.31 15.09 15.83
C ARG A 216 -25.89 13.88 16.68
N GLU A 217 -26.84 13.20 17.32
CA GLU A 217 -26.60 11.98 18.09
C GLU A 217 -26.11 10.83 17.19
N GLN A 218 -26.74 10.62 16.03
CA GLN A 218 -26.29 9.63 15.04
C GLN A 218 -24.90 9.94 14.49
N ALA A 219 -24.61 11.21 14.21
CA ALA A 219 -23.27 11.63 13.78
C ALA A 219 -22.22 11.38 14.87
N ALA A 220 -22.55 11.65 16.14
CA ALA A 220 -21.68 11.37 17.28
C ALA A 220 -21.44 9.86 17.47
N LEU A 221 -22.48 9.03 17.36
CA LEU A 221 -22.38 7.56 17.42
C LEU A 221 -21.51 7.00 16.29
N LYS A 222 -21.69 7.49 15.06
CA LYS A 222 -20.88 7.07 13.91
C LYS A 222 -19.40 7.44 14.10
N LYS A 223 -19.12 8.62 14.65
CA LYS A 223 -17.77 9.05 14.98
C LYS A 223 -17.15 8.16 16.07
N LEU A 224 -17.87 7.90 17.17
CA LEU A 224 -17.44 7.02 18.25
C LEU A 224 -17.12 5.60 17.75
N HIS A 225 -17.96 5.07 16.85
CA HIS A 225 -17.72 3.76 16.24
C HIS A 225 -16.46 3.75 15.35
N GLY A 226 -16.24 4.83 14.59
CA GLY A 226 -15.00 5.03 13.83
C GLY A 226 -13.76 5.10 14.71
N ASP A 227 -13.84 5.83 15.81
CA ASP A 227 -12.73 5.98 16.77
C ASP A 227 -12.43 4.66 17.49
N ARG A 228 -13.45 3.89 17.89
CA ARG A 228 -13.28 2.55 18.49
C ARG A 228 -12.63 1.54 17.51
N LYS A 229 -12.94 1.64 16.21
CA LYS A 229 -12.27 0.83 15.18
C LYS A 229 -10.79 1.22 15.01
N LYS A 230 -10.45 2.51 15.07
CA LYS A 230 -9.07 2.99 15.03
C LYS A 230 -8.29 2.53 16.27
N GLU A 231 -8.89 2.63 17.45
CA GLU A 231 -8.29 2.15 18.70
C GLU A 231 -8.03 0.64 18.67
N ALA A 232 -8.99 -0.16 18.18
CA ALA A 232 -8.81 -1.59 17.98
C ALA A 232 -7.67 -1.91 17.00
N ALA A 233 -7.56 -1.17 15.89
CA ALA A 233 -6.48 -1.34 14.92
C ALA A 233 -5.10 -0.97 15.49
N LEU A 234 -5.00 0.10 16.28
CA LEU A 234 -3.77 0.50 16.95
C LEU A 234 -3.32 -0.52 17.99
N LYS A 235 -4.26 -1.05 18.80
CA LYS A 235 -3.97 -2.09 19.79
C LYS A 235 -3.49 -3.39 19.13
N LEU A 236 -4.05 -3.74 17.97
CA LEU A 236 -3.61 -4.90 17.18
C LEU A 236 -2.18 -4.70 16.64
N LEU A 237 -1.86 -3.50 16.16
CA LEU A 237 -0.52 -3.14 15.70
C LEU A 237 0.51 -3.23 16.84
N GLU A 238 0.19 -2.68 18.00
CA GLU A 238 1.05 -2.73 19.18
C GLU A 238 1.35 -4.17 19.61
N GLN A 239 0.32 -5.03 19.63
CA GLN A 239 0.47 -6.45 19.93
C GLN A 239 1.36 -7.18 18.90
N TYR A 240 1.22 -6.86 17.60
CA TYR A 240 2.06 -7.43 16.55
C TYR A 240 3.53 -6.97 16.67
N GLU A 241 3.77 -5.70 16.97
CA GLU A 241 5.13 -5.19 17.22
C GLU A 241 5.78 -5.84 18.44
N ALA A 242 5.01 -6.09 19.51
CA ALA A 242 5.48 -6.80 20.69
C ALA A 242 5.88 -8.25 20.34
N HIS A 243 5.04 -8.95 19.57
CA HIS A 243 5.36 -10.30 19.09
C HIS A 243 6.61 -10.32 18.20
N GLN A 244 6.77 -9.34 17.31
CA GLN A 244 7.99 -9.20 16.49
C GLN A 244 9.25 -8.99 17.35
N LYS A 245 9.17 -8.22 18.43
CA LYS A 245 10.28 -8.04 19.38
C LYS A 245 10.60 -9.34 20.11
N GLU A 246 9.61 -10.08 20.57
CA GLU A 246 9.81 -11.39 21.25
C GLU A 246 10.44 -12.43 20.30
N VAL A 247 10.00 -12.46 19.03
CA VAL A 247 10.61 -13.30 17.98
C VAL A 247 12.05 -12.86 17.68
N ALA A 248 12.33 -11.56 17.66
CA ALA A 248 13.68 -11.04 17.45
C ALA A 248 14.62 -11.32 18.64
N GLU A 249 14.14 -11.22 19.87
CA GLU A 249 14.89 -11.52 21.09
C GLU A 249 15.17 -13.03 21.23
N SER A 250 14.18 -13.88 20.92
CA SER A 250 14.38 -15.34 20.89
C SER A 250 15.35 -15.76 19.78
N ALA A 251 15.27 -15.16 18.59
CA ALA A 251 16.22 -15.37 17.50
C ALA A 251 17.64 -14.86 17.83
N ALA A 252 17.77 -13.82 18.65
CA ALA A 252 19.05 -13.34 19.15
C ALA A 252 19.68 -14.28 20.19
N ASN A 253 18.84 -14.94 21.01
CA ASN A 253 19.29 -15.89 22.02
C ASN A 253 19.81 -17.22 21.39
N ASP A 254 19.19 -17.67 20.30
CA ASP A 254 19.61 -18.87 19.55
C ASP A 254 20.94 -18.69 18.77
N LYS A 255 21.40 -17.45 18.54
CA LYS A 255 22.70 -17.17 17.90
C LYS A 255 23.90 -17.21 18.86
N LYS A 256 23.68 -17.51 20.15
CA LYS A 256 24.75 -17.56 21.14
C LYS A 256 25.55 -18.86 21.07
N LYS A 257 26.48 -18.95 20.09
CA LYS A 257 27.81 -19.63 20.22
C LYS A 257 28.69 -19.61 18.94
N THR A 258 28.63 -18.58 18.10
CA THR A 258 29.78 -18.31 17.21
C THR A 258 30.77 -17.42 17.96
N LYS A 259 31.91 -17.99 18.41
CA LYS A 259 32.98 -17.20 19.05
C LYS A 259 33.48 -16.18 18.04
N ASP A 260 33.39 -14.91 18.38
CA ASP A 260 33.88 -13.78 17.59
C ASP A 260 35.35 -14.02 17.17
N PRO A 261 35.64 -14.13 15.85
CA PRO A 261 37.00 -14.33 15.35
C PRO A 261 37.99 -13.22 15.71
N GLU A 262 37.50 -12.00 15.96
CA GLU A 262 38.33 -10.83 16.25
C GLU A 262 38.63 -10.67 17.75
N LYS A 263 38.02 -11.47 18.61
CA LYS A 263 38.28 -11.42 20.05
C LYS A 263 39.72 -11.84 20.35
N PRO A 264 40.55 -10.99 20.98
CA PRO A 264 41.89 -11.36 21.40
C PRO A 264 41.91 -12.66 22.20
N LYS A 265 42.90 -13.52 21.95
CA LYS A 265 43.06 -14.80 22.66
C LYS A 265 43.67 -14.55 24.04
N HIS A 266 43.21 -15.30 25.04
CA HIS A 266 43.67 -15.16 26.42
C HIS A 266 45.19 -15.38 26.53
N PRO A 267 45.91 -14.61 27.37
CA PRO A 267 47.36 -14.72 27.51
C PRO A 267 47.73 -16.07 28.08
N LEU A 268 48.88 -16.58 27.63
CA LEU A 268 49.46 -17.83 28.11
C LEU A 268 50.04 -17.63 29.52
N SER A 269 49.74 -18.56 30.42
CA SER A 269 50.34 -18.61 31.76
C SER A 269 51.84 -18.93 31.69
N ALA A 270 52.60 -18.56 32.73
CA ALA A 270 54.04 -18.82 32.83
C ALA A 270 54.38 -20.30 32.62
N PHE A 271 53.56 -21.20 33.18
CA PHE A 271 53.67 -22.64 32.95
C PHE A 271 53.42 -23.04 31.49
N MET A 272 52.42 -22.44 30.83
CA MET A 272 52.09 -22.76 29.43
C MET A 272 53.17 -22.27 28.45
N LEU A 273 53.79 -21.11 28.73
CA LEU A 273 54.95 -20.63 27.99
C LEU A 273 56.15 -21.57 28.14
N TYR A 274 56.39 -22.07 29.36
CA TYR A 274 57.40 -23.08 29.62
C TYR A 274 57.10 -24.40 28.89
N CYS A 275 55.86 -24.89 28.92
CA CYS A 275 55.46 -26.07 28.16
C CYS A 275 55.67 -25.88 26.65
N ASN A 276 55.39 -24.68 26.10
CA ASN A 276 55.60 -24.39 24.69
C ASN A 276 57.09 -24.45 24.30
N GLU A 277 58.00 -23.98 25.16
CA GLU A 277 59.46 -24.07 24.92
C GLU A 277 60.01 -25.48 25.14
N ARG A 278 59.48 -26.24 26.12
CA ARG A 278 60.02 -27.54 26.53
C ARG A 278 59.45 -28.73 25.76
N ARG A 279 58.19 -28.69 25.30
CA ARG A 279 57.57 -29.74 24.45
C ARG A 279 58.38 -30.09 23.20
N PRO A 280 58.85 -29.14 22.37
CA PRO A 280 59.63 -29.49 21.18
C PRO A 280 61.01 -30.09 21.53
N LEU A 281 61.60 -29.67 22.65
CA LEU A 281 62.88 -30.23 23.12
C LEU A 281 62.72 -31.66 23.64
N LEU A 282 61.65 -31.93 24.40
CA LEU A 282 61.29 -33.28 24.84
C LEU A 282 60.95 -34.20 23.66
N ALA A 283 60.29 -33.67 22.63
CA ALA A 283 59.99 -34.41 21.41
C ALA A 283 61.26 -34.75 20.60
N ALA A 284 62.27 -33.88 20.62
CA ALA A 284 63.56 -34.14 19.98
C ALA A 284 64.43 -35.14 20.77
N GLU A 285 64.37 -35.11 22.11
CA GLU A 285 65.08 -36.05 23.00
C GLU A 285 64.49 -37.48 22.95
N ARG A 286 63.18 -37.63 22.66
CA ARG A 286 62.45 -38.91 22.61
C ARG A 286 62.14 -39.40 21.18
N SER A 287 63.06 -39.17 20.24
CA SER A 287 62.89 -39.57 18.84
C SER A 287 62.74 -41.10 18.68
N GLY A 288 61.50 -41.61 18.67
CA GLY A 288 61.18 -42.99 18.26
C GLY A 288 59.89 -43.60 18.81
N GLU A 289 59.33 -43.09 19.91
CA GLU A 289 58.18 -43.72 20.58
C GLU A 289 56.91 -42.87 20.44
N LYS A 290 55.74 -43.52 20.40
CA LYS A 290 54.44 -42.86 20.18
C LYS A 290 54.25 -41.72 21.17
N ARG A 291 53.96 -40.52 20.65
CA ARG A 291 53.71 -39.28 21.40
C ARG A 291 52.51 -39.45 22.35
N ASP A 292 52.75 -39.87 23.58
CA ASP A 292 51.76 -39.74 24.64
C ASP A 292 51.81 -38.32 25.21
N THR A 293 51.02 -37.44 24.59
CA THR A 293 50.85 -36.04 25.00
C THR A 293 50.42 -35.88 26.46
N ILE A 294 49.78 -36.90 27.05
CA ILE A 294 49.32 -36.91 28.44
C ILE A 294 50.51 -37.18 29.37
N GLU A 295 51.37 -38.14 29.03
CA GLU A 295 52.61 -38.42 29.79
C GLU A 295 53.62 -37.27 29.68
N GLU A 296 53.78 -36.66 28.51
CA GLU A 296 54.60 -35.46 28.33
C GLU A 296 54.12 -34.30 29.21
N SER A 297 52.80 -34.11 29.30
CA SER A 297 52.20 -33.06 30.13
C SER A 297 52.39 -33.32 31.64
N LYS A 298 52.35 -34.59 32.08
CA LYS A 298 52.68 -34.97 33.47
C LYS A 298 54.15 -34.69 33.79
N LEU A 299 55.07 -35.11 32.92
CA LEU A 299 56.50 -34.88 33.08
C LEU A 299 56.83 -33.37 33.14
N LEU A 300 56.22 -32.57 32.26
CA LEU A 300 56.36 -31.12 32.25
C LEU A 300 55.84 -30.46 33.54
N GLY A 301 54.72 -30.97 34.09
CA GLY A 301 54.18 -30.51 35.37
C GLY A 301 55.12 -30.80 36.55
N GLU A 302 55.71 -31.98 36.58
CA GLU A 302 56.72 -32.35 37.59
C GLU A 302 58.02 -31.54 37.44
N GLU A 303 58.47 -31.32 36.19
CA GLU A 303 59.64 -30.48 35.89
C GLU A 303 59.40 -29.04 36.34
N TRP A 304 58.22 -28.47 36.05
CA TRP A 304 57.79 -27.15 36.50
C TRP A 304 57.77 -27.01 38.02
N ASN A 305 57.24 -28.01 38.73
CA ASN A 305 57.22 -28.00 40.20
C ASN A 305 58.63 -28.08 40.81
N ARG A 306 59.57 -28.77 40.16
CA ARG A 306 60.98 -28.83 40.59
C ARG A 306 61.74 -27.53 40.34
N ILE A 307 61.43 -26.80 39.27
CA ILE A 307 62.07 -25.50 38.97
C ILE A 307 61.39 -24.32 39.65
N LYS A 308 60.27 -24.54 40.35
CA LYS A 308 59.53 -23.52 41.10
C LYS A 308 60.43 -22.88 42.16
N GLY A 309 60.51 -21.54 42.15
CA GLY A 309 61.42 -20.79 43.03
C GLY A 309 62.83 -20.59 42.48
N THR A 310 63.14 -21.08 41.27
CA THR A 310 64.41 -20.79 40.60
C THR A 310 64.29 -19.59 39.66
N ARG A 311 65.44 -18.98 39.32
CA ARG A 311 65.57 -17.91 38.32
C ARG A 311 64.98 -18.28 36.94
N LYS A 312 64.84 -19.57 36.62
CA LYS A 312 64.21 -20.03 35.38
C LYS A 312 62.70 -19.77 35.37
N VAL A 313 62.02 -19.90 36.51
CA VAL A 313 60.58 -19.61 36.64
C VAL A 313 60.31 -18.11 36.61
N GLU A 314 61.17 -17.31 37.22
CA GLU A 314 61.07 -15.84 37.18
C GLU A 314 61.12 -15.27 35.75
N ARG A 315 61.89 -15.91 34.83
CA ARG A 315 61.88 -15.55 33.40
C ARG A 315 60.51 -15.76 32.77
N PHE A 316 59.87 -16.90 33.03
CA PHE A 316 58.55 -17.22 32.46
C PHE A 316 57.42 -16.42 33.11
N GLU A 317 57.53 -16.09 34.40
CA GLU A 317 56.59 -15.20 35.09
C GLU A 317 56.63 -13.78 34.53
N LYS A 318 57.82 -13.22 34.28
CA LYS A 318 57.98 -11.92 33.61
C LYS A 318 57.41 -11.94 32.19
N LEU A 319 57.63 -13.03 31.44
CA LEU A 319 57.10 -13.17 30.08
C LEU A 319 55.56 -13.29 30.08
N ALA A 320 54.99 -14.05 31.02
CA ALA A 320 53.54 -14.17 31.18
C ALA A 320 52.88 -12.86 31.63
N LEU A 321 53.55 -12.07 32.48
CA LEU A 321 53.08 -10.74 32.87
C LEU A 321 53.01 -9.81 31.66
N LYS A 322 54.07 -9.78 30.85
CA LYS A 322 54.10 -9.00 29.60
C LYS A 322 53.05 -9.43 28.59
N GLU A 323 52.80 -10.73 28.45
CA GLU A 323 51.73 -11.27 27.59
C GLU A 323 50.33 -10.87 28.12
N LYS A 324 50.15 -10.86 29.44
CA LYS A 324 48.92 -10.41 30.10
C LYS A 324 48.68 -8.92 29.86
N GLU A 325 49.72 -8.09 29.98
CA GLU A 325 49.64 -6.64 29.68
C GLU A 325 49.29 -6.39 28.21
N ARG A 326 49.92 -7.13 27.28
CA ARG A 326 49.58 -7.04 25.85
C ARG A 326 48.11 -7.39 25.61
N TYR A 327 47.64 -8.48 26.20
CA TYR A 327 46.24 -8.90 26.09
C TYR A 327 45.27 -7.87 26.69
N MET A 328 45.58 -7.27 27.85
CA MET A 328 44.74 -6.23 28.43
C MET A 328 44.64 -5.02 27.50
N ALA A 329 45.76 -4.56 26.94
CA ALA A 329 45.76 -3.47 25.97
C ALA A 329 45.00 -3.83 24.67
N GLU A 330 45.18 -5.03 24.14
CA GLU A 330 44.42 -5.52 22.98
C GLU A 330 42.91 -5.62 23.28
N MET A 331 42.55 -6.06 24.49
CA MET A 331 41.16 -6.15 24.95
C MET A 331 40.51 -4.78 25.15
N GLU A 332 41.26 -3.78 25.62
CA GLU A 332 40.78 -2.40 25.71
C GLU A 332 40.47 -1.85 24.32
N VAL A 333 41.34 -2.07 23.35
CA VAL A 333 41.09 -1.68 21.94
C VAL A 333 39.91 -2.44 21.36
N TYR A 334 39.80 -3.75 21.61
CA TYR A 334 38.67 -4.56 21.15
C TYR A 334 37.35 -4.09 21.79
N ASN A 335 37.35 -3.81 23.09
CA ASN A 335 36.17 -3.31 23.80
C ASN A 335 35.77 -1.92 23.31
N ALA A 336 36.72 -1.02 23.08
CA ALA A 336 36.46 0.32 22.54
C ALA A 336 35.87 0.23 21.11
N LYS A 337 36.45 -0.58 20.23
CA LYS A 337 35.91 -0.82 18.88
C LYS A 337 34.52 -1.44 18.91
N LYS A 338 34.29 -2.38 19.83
CA LYS A 338 32.98 -3.00 20.01
C LYS A 338 31.94 -1.97 20.47
N GLN A 339 32.28 -1.12 21.44
CA GLN A 339 31.40 -0.04 21.90
C GLN A 339 31.11 0.97 20.78
N GLU A 340 32.13 1.37 20.01
CA GLU A 340 31.96 2.27 18.86
C GLU A 340 31.04 1.66 17.78
N ALA A 341 31.19 0.36 17.50
CA ALA A 341 30.31 -0.35 16.57
C ALA A 341 28.87 -0.45 17.09
N GLU A 342 28.68 -0.74 18.38
CA GLU A 342 27.36 -0.76 19.03
C GLU A 342 26.70 0.63 19.03
N GLU A 343 27.46 1.69 19.29
CA GLU A 343 26.99 3.08 19.25
C GLU A 343 26.65 3.53 17.83
N LYS A 344 27.44 3.15 16.81
CA LYS A 344 27.11 3.40 15.40
C LYS A 344 25.81 2.72 14.98
N VAL A 345 25.58 1.49 15.43
CA VAL A 345 24.33 0.77 15.16
C VAL A 345 23.16 1.43 15.91
N ALA A 346 23.36 1.85 17.15
CA ALA A 346 22.32 2.54 17.94
C ALA A 346 21.94 3.89 17.32
N THR A 347 22.92 4.70 16.94
CA THR A 347 22.72 6.00 16.28
C THR A 347 22.08 5.84 14.90
N ALA A 348 22.49 4.84 14.10
CA ALA A 348 21.85 4.54 12.82
C ALA A 348 20.37 4.14 13.00
N LYS A 349 20.05 3.30 13.98
CA LYS A 349 18.65 2.93 14.31
C LYS A 349 17.82 4.14 14.76
N GLN A 350 18.40 5.02 15.57
CA GLN A 350 17.73 6.23 16.03
C GLN A 350 17.49 7.21 14.88
N ALA A 351 18.46 7.40 13.98
CA ALA A 351 18.33 8.22 12.79
C ALA A 351 17.28 7.63 11.81
N GLU A 352 17.25 6.31 11.62
CA GLU A 352 16.22 5.65 10.80
C GLU A 352 14.82 5.86 11.38
N LYS A 353 14.65 5.72 12.70
CA LYS A 353 13.36 5.97 13.38
C LYS A 353 12.90 7.42 13.20
N GLN A 354 13.81 8.39 13.33
CA GLN A 354 13.52 9.80 13.10
C GLN A 354 13.16 10.07 11.63
N ARG A 355 13.83 9.40 10.67
CA ARG A 355 13.53 9.54 9.25
C ARG A 355 12.15 9.01 8.91
N ARG A 356 11.78 7.81 9.41
CA ARG A 356 10.43 7.25 9.26
C ARG A 356 9.37 8.18 9.83
N HIS A 357 9.57 8.67 11.05
CA HIS A 357 8.65 9.65 11.65
C HIS A 357 8.52 10.94 10.80
N ALA A 358 9.62 11.43 10.21
CA ALA A 358 9.58 12.58 9.32
C ALA A 358 8.88 12.29 7.98
N GLU A 359 9.01 11.07 7.45
CA GLU A 359 8.29 10.59 6.26
C GLU A 359 6.79 10.48 6.56
N ASP A 360 6.40 9.86 7.68
CA ASP A 360 5.01 9.72 8.13
C ASP A 360 4.36 11.10 8.36
N MET A 361 5.09 12.04 8.98
CA MET A 361 4.62 13.42 9.17
C MET A 361 4.41 14.15 7.84
N LYS A 362 5.30 13.94 6.85
CA LYS A 362 5.13 14.53 5.51
C LYS A 362 3.94 13.92 4.78
N GLU A 363 3.73 12.61 4.89
CA GLU A 363 2.59 11.92 4.31
C GLU A 363 1.28 12.41 4.94
N ALA A 364 1.22 12.56 6.26
CA ALA A 364 0.06 13.12 6.96
C ALA A 364 -0.27 14.56 6.52
N VAL A 365 0.74 15.43 6.38
CA VAL A 365 0.54 16.79 5.87
C VAL A 365 0.04 16.77 4.42
N ALA A 366 0.60 15.91 3.57
CA ALA A 366 0.15 15.78 2.18
C ALA A 366 -1.29 15.27 2.08
N LEU A 367 -1.70 14.34 2.95
CA LEU A 367 -3.07 13.86 3.04
C LEU A 367 -4.03 14.98 3.50
N LEU A 368 -3.65 15.76 4.52
CA LEU A 368 -4.45 16.91 4.95
C LEU A 368 -4.61 17.96 3.85
N ASP A 369 -3.54 18.25 3.10
CA ASP A 369 -3.60 19.15 1.94
C ASP A 369 -4.50 18.60 0.83
N GLN A 370 -4.49 17.28 0.60
CA GLN A 370 -5.41 16.62 -0.33
C GLN A 370 -6.86 16.72 0.14
N GLU A 371 -7.14 16.43 1.41
CA GLU A 371 -8.47 16.53 2.01
C GLU A 371 -9.02 17.96 1.94
N ASP A 372 -8.19 18.98 2.21
CA ASP A 372 -8.56 20.40 2.11
C ASP A 372 -8.85 20.81 0.66
N MET A 373 -8.07 20.30 -0.30
CA MET A 373 -8.29 20.54 -1.73
C MET A 373 -9.58 19.87 -2.20
N GLU A 374 -9.87 18.65 -1.74
CA GLU A 374 -11.14 17.96 -2.01
C GLU A 374 -12.33 18.68 -1.37
N ARG A 375 -12.20 19.11 -0.11
CA ARG A 375 -13.20 19.92 0.60
C ARG A 375 -13.53 21.20 -0.18
N LYS A 376 -12.51 21.94 -0.64
CA LYS A 376 -12.69 23.15 -1.46
C LYS A 376 -13.33 22.85 -2.83
N LYS A 377 -13.02 21.70 -3.45
CA LYS A 377 -13.69 21.26 -4.69
C LYS A 377 -15.16 20.92 -4.44
N LEU A 378 -15.46 20.22 -3.34
CA LEU A 378 -16.81 19.85 -2.94
C LEU A 378 -17.63 21.10 -2.63
N GLU A 379 -17.05 22.07 -1.91
CA GLU A 379 -17.68 23.35 -1.58
C GLU A 379 -18.01 24.15 -2.85
N LYS A 380 -17.09 24.20 -3.84
CA LYS A 380 -17.36 24.80 -5.15
C LYS A 380 -18.45 24.05 -5.93
N GLN A 381 -18.49 22.73 -5.86
CA GLN A 381 -19.56 21.93 -6.50
C GLN A 381 -20.91 22.19 -5.85
N VAL A 382 -20.98 22.21 -4.51
CA VAL A 382 -22.20 22.51 -3.74
C VAL A 382 -22.66 23.94 -4.05
N ALA A 383 -21.77 24.93 -4.04
CA ALA A 383 -22.11 26.31 -4.41
C ALA A 383 -22.66 26.41 -5.85
N LYS A 384 -22.08 25.65 -6.79
CA LYS A 384 -22.57 25.57 -8.18
C LYS A 384 -23.93 24.87 -8.28
N GLN A 385 -24.18 23.83 -7.48
CA GLN A 385 -25.47 23.13 -7.44
C GLN A 385 -26.56 23.97 -6.76
N VAL A 386 -26.25 24.71 -5.69
CA VAL A 386 -27.16 25.66 -5.04
C VAL A 386 -27.51 26.83 -5.98
N ALA A 387 -26.53 27.31 -6.75
CA ALA A 387 -26.76 28.31 -7.80
C ALA A 387 -27.59 27.77 -8.99
N ALA A 388 -27.44 26.49 -9.34
CA ALA A 388 -28.21 25.84 -10.41
C ALA A 388 -29.63 25.46 -9.97
N GLY A 389 -29.81 25.01 -8.72
CA GLY A 389 -31.11 24.73 -8.11
C GLY A 389 -31.98 25.97 -7.96
N SER A 390 -31.37 27.15 -7.82
CA SER A 390 -32.07 28.44 -7.80
C SER A 390 -32.58 28.90 -9.18
N LYS A 391 -32.34 28.13 -10.27
CA LYS A 391 -32.80 28.46 -11.65
C LYS A 391 -33.96 27.61 -12.16
N LYS A 392 -34.51 26.67 -11.39
CA LYS A 392 -35.70 25.87 -11.77
C LYS A 392 -36.74 25.87 -10.66
N GLN A 393 -37.33 27.03 -10.40
CA GLN A 393 -38.71 27.24 -9.94
C GLN A 393 -38.89 28.73 -9.59
N GLN A 394 -39.14 29.56 -10.61
CA GLN A 394 -39.95 30.77 -10.43
C GLN A 394 -40.79 30.95 -11.70
N PRO A 395 -42.13 30.92 -11.60
CA PRO A 395 -42.96 31.70 -12.52
C PRO A 395 -42.71 33.19 -12.25
N ALA A 396 -42.83 34.01 -13.28
CA ALA A 396 -42.53 35.44 -13.25
C ALA A 396 -43.21 36.16 -12.07
N PRO A 397 -42.48 36.95 -11.25
CA PRO A 397 -43.11 37.78 -10.24
C PRO A 397 -43.50 39.13 -10.84
N ALA A 398 -44.80 39.37 -10.89
CA ALA A 398 -45.34 40.72 -10.86
C ALA A 398 -44.95 41.40 -9.53
N ALA A 399 -44.59 42.67 -9.65
CA ALA A 399 -44.76 43.75 -8.68
C ALA A 399 -44.46 43.50 -7.18
N GLU A 400 -43.57 44.35 -6.66
CA GLU A 400 -43.43 44.79 -5.26
C GLU A 400 -42.65 43.93 -4.27
N ALA A 401 -41.33 44.15 -4.23
CA ALA A 401 -40.55 44.16 -2.99
C ALA A 401 -39.39 45.14 -3.10
N LYS A 402 -39.53 46.33 -2.51
CA LYS A 402 -38.48 47.35 -2.41
C LYS A 402 -37.29 46.75 -1.63
N LYS A 403 -36.10 46.71 -2.25
CA LYS A 403 -34.84 46.54 -1.51
C LYS A 403 -34.79 47.61 -0.42
N ALA A 404 -34.63 47.19 0.84
CA ALA A 404 -34.44 48.11 1.95
C ALA A 404 -33.42 49.19 1.58
N ALA A 405 -33.81 50.45 1.75
CA ALA A 405 -32.93 51.59 1.53
C ALA A 405 -31.71 51.41 2.44
N LYS A 406 -30.57 51.08 1.84
CA LYS A 406 -29.28 51.17 2.53
C LYS A 406 -29.16 52.61 3.01
N ASP A 407 -28.88 52.78 4.29
CA ASP A 407 -28.80 54.07 4.97
C ASP A 407 -28.19 55.14 4.03
N PRO A 408 -28.95 56.19 3.66
CA PRO A 408 -28.47 57.26 2.79
C PRO A 408 -27.18 57.92 3.29
N ASN A 409 -26.92 57.86 4.60
CA ASN A 409 -25.74 58.44 5.24
C ASN A 409 -24.53 57.49 5.29
N LYS A 410 -24.66 56.22 4.90
CA LYS A 410 -23.52 55.30 4.84
C LYS A 410 -22.58 55.73 3.71
N PRO A 411 -21.30 56.02 3.99
CA PRO A 411 -20.32 56.35 2.96
C PRO A 411 -20.30 55.28 1.86
N LYS A 412 -20.13 55.70 0.59
CA LYS A 412 -20.06 54.77 -0.56
C LYS A 412 -18.63 54.36 -0.82
N ARG A 413 -18.42 53.07 -1.12
CA ARG A 413 -17.10 52.55 -1.48
C ARG A 413 -16.59 53.23 -2.75
N PRO A 414 -15.32 53.68 -2.78
CA PRO A 414 -14.73 54.33 -3.94
C PRO A 414 -14.34 53.28 -4.99
N MET A 415 -14.01 53.75 -6.20
CA MET A 415 -13.59 52.86 -7.29
C MET A 415 -12.23 52.20 -6.99
N SER A 416 -12.15 50.90 -7.20
CA SER A 416 -10.91 50.11 -7.13
C SER A 416 -9.97 50.42 -8.31
N GLY A 417 -8.67 50.14 -8.19
CA GLY A 417 -7.69 50.37 -9.25
C GLY A 417 -8.07 49.75 -10.60
N TYR A 418 -8.63 48.53 -10.58
CA TYR A 418 -9.19 47.91 -11.79
C TYR A 418 -10.37 48.68 -12.39
N GLN A 419 -11.25 49.25 -11.54
CA GLN A 419 -12.40 50.03 -11.98
C GLN A 419 -11.97 51.39 -12.55
N LEU A 420 -10.92 52.01 -11.99
CA LEU A 420 -10.30 53.22 -12.53
C LEU A 420 -9.63 52.96 -13.88
N PHE A 421 -8.96 51.82 -14.03
CA PHE A 421 -8.42 51.39 -15.32
C PHE A 421 -9.53 51.16 -16.35
N CYS A 422 -10.61 50.47 -15.95
CA CYS A 422 -11.74 50.23 -16.84
C CYS A 422 -12.47 51.52 -17.19
N SER A 423 -12.63 52.49 -16.28
CA SER A 423 -13.28 53.77 -16.61
C SER A 423 -12.42 54.59 -17.58
N ALA A 424 -11.11 54.66 -17.37
CA ALA A 424 -10.18 55.37 -18.24
C ALA A 424 -10.02 54.69 -19.62
N GLY A 425 -9.99 53.35 -19.65
CA GLY A 425 -9.89 52.58 -20.89
C GLY A 425 -11.20 52.53 -21.68
N ARG A 426 -12.36 52.81 -21.06
CA ARG A 426 -13.67 52.63 -21.71
C ARG A 426 -13.92 53.66 -22.77
N ALA A 427 -13.54 54.91 -22.50
CA ALA A 427 -13.67 55.99 -23.48
C ALA A 427 -12.86 55.67 -24.74
N LYS A 428 -11.58 55.29 -24.57
CA LYS A 428 -10.70 54.93 -25.69
C LYS A 428 -11.18 53.72 -26.48
N LEU A 429 -11.69 52.69 -25.80
CA LEU A 429 -12.21 51.48 -26.44
C LEU A 429 -13.57 51.70 -27.12
N ALA A 430 -14.41 52.59 -26.58
CA ALA A 430 -15.69 52.97 -27.18
C ALA A 430 -15.50 53.83 -28.43
N GLU A 431 -14.53 54.74 -28.44
CA GLU A 431 -14.17 55.54 -29.62
C GLU A 431 -13.55 54.69 -30.73
N ALA A 432 -12.68 53.73 -30.38
CA ALA A 432 -12.07 52.82 -31.35
C ALA A 432 -13.02 51.75 -31.90
N ASN A 433 -14.15 51.50 -31.22
CA ASN A 433 -15.12 50.47 -31.60
C ASN A 433 -16.56 51.02 -31.53
N PRO A 434 -16.93 51.98 -32.40
CA PRO A 434 -18.28 52.54 -32.42
C PRO A 434 -19.29 51.45 -32.79
N GLY A 435 -20.32 51.28 -31.95
CA GLY A 435 -21.39 50.29 -32.15
C GLY A 435 -21.23 48.96 -31.40
N VAL A 436 -20.10 48.74 -30.71
CA VAL A 436 -19.91 47.55 -29.87
C VAL A 436 -20.64 47.70 -28.53
N SER A 437 -21.33 46.64 -28.09
CA SER A 437 -22.09 46.67 -26.84
C SER A 437 -21.19 46.80 -25.61
N PHE A 438 -21.71 47.45 -24.57
CA PHE A 438 -21.01 47.65 -23.29
C PHE A 438 -20.44 46.34 -22.71
N GLY A 439 -21.17 45.23 -22.86
CA GLY A 439 -20.74 43.92 -22.37
C GLY A 439 -19.46 43.42 -23.03
N VAL A 440 -19.31 43.63 -24.35
CA VAL A 440 -18.12 43.22 -25.10
C VAL A 440 -16.94 44.15 -24.80
N LEU A 441 -17.18 45.46 -24.67
CA LEU A 441 -16.17 46.42 -24.23
C LEU A 441 -15.63 46.07 -22.84
N SER A 442 -16.52 45.70 -21.89
CA SER A 442 -16.12 45.28 -20.55
C SER A 442 -15.29 43.99 -20.54
N GLN A 443 -15.56 43.04 -21.44
CA GLN A 443 -14.76 41.82 -21.57
C GLN A 443 -13.37 42.11 -22.13
N LEU A 444 -13.28 42.99 -23.13
CA LEU A 444 -12.01 43.40 -23.73
C LEU A 444 -11.12 44.15 -22.70
N GLN A 445 -11.74 44.94 -21.82
CA GLN A 445 -11.06 45.60 -20.70
C GLN A 445 -10.52 44.63 -19.66
N GLY A 446 -11.28 43.58 -19.34
CA GLY A 446 -10.82 42.52 -18.43
C GLY A 446 -9.58 41.79 -18.96
N LYS A 447 -9.54 41.52 -20.28
CA LYS A 447 -8.36 40.95 -20.95
C LYS A 447 -7.17 41.92 -20.92
N ALA A 448 -7.39 43.19 -21.27
CA ALA A 448 -6.36 44.21 -21.25
C ALA A 448 -5.76 44.41 -19.85
N TRP A 449 -6.56 44.33 -18.78
CA TRP A 449 -6.04 44.36 -17.41
C TRP A 449 -5.21 43.13 -17.07
N GLY A 450 -5.59 41.95 -17.56
CA GLY A 450 -4.82 40.71 -17.37
C GLY A 450 -3.41 40.80 -17.97
N GLU A 451 -3.28 41.43 -19.14
CA GLU A 451 -2.04 41.61 -19.90
C GLU A 451 -1.10 42.69 -19.33
N LEU A 452 -1.60 43.58 -18.46
CA LEU A 452 -0.74 44.56 -17.79
C LEU A 452 0.27 43.86 -16.87
N SER A 453 1.50 44.39 -16.84
CA SER A 453 2.50 43.95 -15.86
C SER A 453 2.09 44.35 -14.45
N ASP A 454 2.64 43.67 -13.45
CA ASP A 454 2.31 43.94 -12.04
C ASP A 454 2.69 45.36 -11.62
N GLY A 455 3.73 45.95 -12.24
CA GLY A 455 4.09 47.36 -12.05
C GLY A 455 3.04 48.34 -12.59
N GLN A 456 2.43 48.03 -13.74
CA GLN A 456 1.36 48.86 -14.32
C GLN A 456 0.06 48.72 -13.52
N LYS A 457 -0.27 47.51 -13.05
CA LYS A 457 -1.41 47.28 -12.14
C LYS A 457 -1.22 48.02 -10.82
N ALA A 458 0.01 48.05 -10.29
CA ALA A 458 0.35 48.77 -9.07
C ALA A 458 0.11 50.28 -9.21
N GLU A 459 0.40 50.89 -10.35
CA GLU A 459 0.11 52.31 -10.60
C GLU A 459 -1.39 52.63 -10.45
N TRP A 460 -2.26 51.79 -11.00
CA TRP A 460 -3.71 51.96 -10.90
C TRP A 460 -4.24 51.65 -9.50
N ASN A 461 -3.69 50.65 -8.82
CA ASN A 461 -4.03 50.37 -7.44
C ASN A 461 -3.61 51.51 -6.51
N ASN A 462 -2.42 52.08 -6.71
CA ASN A 462 -1.92 53.24 -5.96
C ASN A 462 -2.81 54.48 -6.17
N LYS A 463 -3.34 54.69 -7.38
CA LYS A 463 -4.34 55.75 -7.65
C LYS A 463 -5.65 55.56 -6.88
N ALA A 464 -6.00 54.32 -6.50
CA ALA A 464 -7.21 54.02 -5.72
C ALA A 464 -7.01 54.07 -4.20
N VAL A 465 -5.77 53.99 -3.72
CA VAL A 465 -5.42 54.06 -2.28
C VAL A 465 -5.94 55.32 -1.59
N PRO A 466 -5.69 56.56 -2.07
CA PRO A 466 -6.15 57.75 -1.34
C PRO A 466 -7.67 57.85 -1.25
N ALA A 467 -8.39 57.38 -2.27
CA ALA A 467 -9.85 57.33 -2.25
C ALA A 467 -10.36 56.29 -1.24
N MET A 468 -9.72 55.11 -1.17
CA MET A 468 -10.02 54.07 -0.17
C MET A 468 -9.71 54.52 1.26
N GLU A 469 -8.64 55.27 1.48
CA GLU A 469 -8.31 55.87 2.78
C GLU A 469 -9.35 56.91 3.20
N ALA A 470 -9.77 57.79 2.29
CA ALA A 470 -10.85 58.75 2.55
C ALA A 470 -12.17 58.04 2.90
N TYR A 471 -12.48 56.92 2.22
CA TYR A 471 -13.63 56.08 2.56
C TYR A 471 -13.49 55.40 3.92
N LYS A 472 -12.29 54.91 4.27
CA LYS A 472 -12.04 54.30 5.58
C LYS A 472 -12.24 55.33 6.70
N GLN A 473 -11.71 56.54 6.54
CA GLN A 473 -11.93 57.64 7.48
C GLN A 473 -13.41 58.06 7.57
N ALA A 474 -14.13 58.10 6.45
CA ALA A 474 -15.56 58.39 6.44
C ALA A 474 -16.38 57.27 7.11
N MET A 475 -16.01 56.01 6.92
CA MET A 475 -16.62 54.86 7.58
C MET A 475 -16.33 54.83 9.08
N GLU A 476 -15.14 55.22 9.52
CA GLU A 476 -14.80 55.35 10.94
C GLU A 476 -15.63 56.45 11.61
N LYS A 477 -15.80 57.60 10.96
CA LYS A 477 -16.72 58.66 11.43
C LYS A 477 -18.16 58.19 11.49
N TYR A 478 -18.64 57.51 10.45
CA TYR A 478 -19.99 56.94 10.41
C TYR A 478 -20.22 55.88 11.51
N LYS A 479 -19.22 55.03 11.78
CA LYS A 479 -19.28 54.05 12.88
C LYS A 479 -19.25 54.70 14.26
N ALA A 480 -18.46 55.77 14.43
CA ALA A 480 -18.42 56.54 15.67
C ALA A 480 -19.74 57.29 15.94
N GLU A 481 -20.42 57.76 14.88
CA GLU A 481 -21.71 58.44 14.96
C GLU A 481 -22.92 57.48 15.07
N ASN A 482 -22.77 56.20 14.68
CA ASN A 482 -23.83 55.18 14.75
C ASN A 482 -23.34 53.83 15.36
N PRO A 483 -23.20 53.73 16.69
CA PRO A 483 -22.61 52.56 17.36
C PRO A 483 -23.47 51.29 17.37
N THR A 484 -24.76 51.35 17.01
CA THR A 484 -25.66 50.17 17.00
C THR A 484 -25.58 49.31 15.73
N ALA A 485 -24.81 49.72 14.72
CA ALA A 485 -24.64 48.99 13.45
C ALA A 485 -23.36 48.13 13.38
N ALA A 486 -22.61 47.99 14.48
CA ALA A 486 -21.29 47.35 14.52
C ALA A 486 -21.30 45.86 14.90
N VAL A 487 -22.46 45.22 15.09
CA VAL A 487 -22.55 43.85 15.64
C VAL A 487 -22.62 42.73 14.57
N ASP A 488 -22.73 43.06 13.27
CA ASP A 488 -23.05 42.04 12.25
C ASP A 488 -21.95 41.76 11.19
N ASP A 489 -20.67 42.06 11.45
CA ASP A 489 -19.59 41.75 10.47
C ASP A 489 -18.25 41.44 11.17
N GLU A 490 -18.20 40.37 11.98
CA GLU A 490 -16.96 39.62 12.26
C GLU A 490 -17.09 38.15 11.88
#